data_AF-A0A956QM78-F1
#
_entry.id   AF-A0A956QM78-F1
#
_cell.length_a   1.000
_cell.length_b   1.000
_cell.length_c   1.000
_cell.angle_alpha   90.00
_cell.angle_beta   90.00
_cell.angle_gamma   90.00
#
_symmetry.space_group_name_H-M   'P 1'
#
loop_
_entity.id
_entity.type
_entity.pdbx_description
1 polymer ?
#
loop_
_entity_poly.entity_id
_entity_poly.type
_entity_poly.pdbx_seq_one_letter_code
_entity_poly.pdbx_strand_id
1 'polypeptide(L)'
;MSTFWPGGAHLSDFNRRVYQLVSQVPAGRVVSYGQVARALGKARGARAVGWALSAAPEGSCPWQRVINAQGRVSPRPHAPEQRRLLESEGVEFVDGQVDLGRYGWSFDPGFADHFGAGADFYAKFRPHYPDSLFQWLAELCPGAQCVWDCATGNGQAAVGLARHFPRVIATEPSQAQLAKAPAYPRVVYQRAAA
;
A
#
# COMPACT_ATOMS: atom_id res chain seq x y z
N MET A 1 -41.31 7.03 -1.40
CA MET A 1 -42.35 7.67 -0.57
C MET A 1 -42.04 7.38 0.89
N SER A 2 -41.89 8.46 1.67
CA SER A 2 -41.89 8.61 3.13
C SER A 2 -41.24 7.53 4.02
N THR A 3 -40.22 7.93 4.78
CA THR A 3 -40.44 8.08 6.22
C THR A 3 -39.57 9.22 6.77
N PHE A 4 -40.25 10.24 7.28
CA PHE A 4 -39.71 11.31 8.11
C PHE A 4 -39.53 10.76 9.54
N TRP A 5 -38.41 11.01 10.23
CA TRP A 5 -38.33 10.91 11.70
C TRP A 5 -37.34 11.92 12.30
N PRO A 6 -37.73 12.66 13.35
CA PRO A 6 -36.88 13.58 14.09
C PRO A 6 -36.11 12.84 15.20
N GLY A 7 -34.80 13.09 15.35
CA GLY A 7 -34.10 12.79 16.61
C GLY A 7 -33.33 11.46 16.74
N GLY A 8 -32.83 10.85 15.66
CA GLY A 8 -31.89 9.73 15.75
C GLY A 8 -31.15 9.48 14.45
N ALA A 9 -29.93 10.01 14.30
CA ALA A 9 -29.18 9.89 13.05
C ALA A 9 -28.67 8.44 12.86
N HIS A 10 -29.37 7.67 12.02
CA HIS A 10 -28.83 6.40 11.53
C HIS A 10 -27.57 6.70 10.71
N LEU A 11 -26.41 6.33 11.23
CA LEU A 11 -25.14 6.56 10.55
C LEU A 11 -25.18 5.85 9.18
N SER A 12 -24.88 6.56 8.09
CA SER A 12 -24.81 5.93 6.77
C SER A 12 -23.73 4.84 6.78
N ASP A 13 -23.91 3.77 6.00
CA ASP A 13 -22.91 2.71 5.87
C ASP A 13 -21.54 3.26 5.41
N PHE A 14 -21.57 4.33 4.63
CA PHE A 14 -20.35 5.04 4.23
C PHE A 14 -19.63 5.69 5.42
N ASN A 15 -20.36 6.42 6.27
CA ASN A 15 -19.77 7.06 7.47
C ASN A 15 -19.18 6.01 8.41
N ARG A 16 -19.89 4.89 8.61
CA ARG A 16 -19.41 3.77 9.44
C ARG A 16 -18.06 3.25 8.94
N ARG A 17 -17.95 3.03 7.63
CA ARG A 17 -16.70 2.57 6.99
C ARG A 17 -15.59 3.61 7.08
N VAL A 18 -15.89 4.89 6.98
CA VAL A 18 -14.92 5.98 7.20
C VAL A 18 -14.36 5.91 8.62
N TYR A 19 -15.23 5.79 9.64
CA TYR A 19 -14.78 5.76 11.04
C TYR A 19 -13.95 4.52 11.34
N GLN A 20 -14.41 3.34 10.90
CA GLN A 20 -13.68 2.08 11.03
C GLN A 20 -12.29 2.14 10.40
N LEU A 21 -12.16 2.78 9.25
CA LEU A 21 -10.87 2.91 8.57
C LEU A 21 -9.96 3.91 9.28
N VAL A 22 -10.48 5.07 9.68
CA VAL A 22 -9.70 6.10 10.38
C VAL A 22 -9.22 5.61 11.76
N SER A 23 -9.99 4.75 12.42
CA SER A 23 -9.57 4.11 13.69
C SER A 23 -8.36 3.18 13.55
N GLN A 24 -7.95 2.80 12.34
CA GLN A 24 -6.73 2.02 12.09
C GLN A 24 -5.47 2.90 12.02
N VAL A 25 -5.60 4.22 11.91
CA VAL A 25 -4.46 5.14 11.86
C VAL A 25 -3.84 5.23 13.25
N PRO A 26 -2.57 4.82 13.48
CA PRO A 26 -1.96 4.86 14.80
C PRO A 26 -1.84 6.28 15.37
N ALA A 27 -1.69 6.40 16.70
CA ALA A 27 -1.33 7.66 17.32
C ALA A 27 0.01 8.17 16.77
N GLY A 28 0.12 9.49 16.57
CA GLY A 28 1.32 10.11 15.99
C GLY A 28 1.45 9.90 14.49
N ARG A 29 0.40 9.42 13.81
CA ARG A 29 0.34 9.26 12.36
C ARG A 29 -0.81 10.03 11.76
N VAL A 30 -0.64 10.45 10.50
CA VAL A 30 -1.64 11.23 9.76
C VAL A 30 -1.94 10.62 8.39
N VAL A 31 -3.17 10.81 7.93
CA VAL A 31 -3.61 10.46 6.57
C VAL A 31 -4.33 11.63 5.92
N SER A 32 -4.37 11.65 4.60
CA SER A 32 -5.18 12.62 3.86
C SER A 32 -6.61 12.14 3.63
N TYR A 33 -7.54 13.09 3.50
CA TYR A 33 -8.92 12.80 3.05
C TYR A 33 -8.98 11.94 1.77
N GLY A 34 -8.06 12.20 0.82
CA GLY A 34 -7.97 11.46 -0.42
C GLY A 34 -7.53 10.01 -0.22
N GLN A 35 -6.59 9.75 0.70
CA GLN A 35 -6.17 8.38 1.05
C GLN A 35 -7.31 7.58 1.68
N VAL A 36 -8.05 8.17 2.63
CA VAL A 36 -9.24 7.53 3.22
C VAL A 36 -10.26 7.21 2.13
N ALA A 37 -10.55 8.14 1.24
CA ALA A 37 -11.51 7.94 0.17
C ALA A 37 -11.07 6.86 -0.83
N ARG A 38 -9.79 6.84 -1.20
CA ARG A 38 -9.20 5.82 -2.09
C ARG A 38 -9.25 4.43 -1.49
N ALA A 39 -8.89 4.28 -0.21
CA ALA A 39 -8.96 3.01 0.50
C ALA A 39 -10.40 2.46 0.62
N LEU A 40 -11.42 3.33 0.56
CA LEU A 40 -12.82 2.94 0.49
C LEU A 40 -13.36 2.71 -0.94
N GLY A 41 -12.48 2.71 -1.95
CA GLY A 41 -12.85 2.53 -3.36
C GLY A 41 -13.52 3.76 -3.99
N LYS A 42 -13.43 4.94 -3.37
CA LYS A 42 -14.03 6.19 -3.86
C LYS A 42 -12.96 7.25 -4.13
N ALA A 43 -12.20 7.11 -5.22
CA ALA A 43 -11.06 7.99 -5.53
C ALA A 43 -11.39 9.51 -5.55
N ARG A 44 -12.64 9.90 -5.81
CA ARG A 44 -13.11 11.30 -5.78
C ARG A 44 -13.94 11.66 -4.54
N GLY A 45 -13.92 10.80 -3.51
CA GLY A 45 -14.77 10.88 -2.32
C GLY A 45 -14.22 11.73 -1.16
N ALA A 46 -13.12 12.45 -1.34
CA ALA A 46 -12.45 13.20 -0.25
C ALA A 46 -13.40 14.17 0.48
N ARG A 47 -14.26 14.88 -0.25
CA ARG A 47 -15.26 15.79 0.33
C ARG A 47 -16.30 15.04 1.18
N ALA A 48 -16.75 13.87 0.71
CA ALA A 48 -17.68 13.02 1.44
C ALA A 48 -17.05 12.48 2.74
N VAL A 49 -15.75 12.15 2.74
CA VAL A 49 -15.00 11.80 3.97
C VAL A 49 -15.00 12.99 4.93
N GLY A 50 -14.76 14.21 4.44
CA GLY A 50 -14.83 15.43 5.25
C GLY A 50 -16.19 15.63 5.93
N TRP A 51 -17.29 15.43 5.18
CA TRP A 51 -18.64 15.47 5.74
C TRP A 51 -18.90 14.36 6.76
N ALA A 52 -18.45 13.13 6.48
CA ALA A 52 -18.56 12.02 7.43
C ALA A 52 -17.85 12.35 8.75
N LEU A 53 -16.59 12.80 8.71
CA LEU A 53 -15.83 13.14 9.92
C LEU A 53 -16.39 14.34 10.66
N SER A 54 -17.01 15.30 9.97
CA SER A 54 -17.69 16.43 10.62
C SER A 54 -18.98 16.01 11.33
N ALA A 55 -19.58 14.89 10.92
CA ALA A 55 -20.77 14.29 11.53
C ALA A 55 -20.42 13.10 12.45
N ALA A 56 -19.15 12.92 12.81
CA ALA A 56 -18.72 11.84 13.67
C ALA A 56 -19.21 12.07 15.11
N PRO A 57 -19.93 11.09 15.72
CA PRO A 57 -20.18 11.13 17.15
C PRO A 57 -18.86 11.21 17.91
N GLU A 58 -18.87 11.87 19.06
CA GLU A 58 -17.70 11.97 19.91
C GLU A 58 -17.15 10.58 20.26
N GLY A 59 -15.82 10.42 20.19
CA GLY A 59 -15.16 9.14 20.46
C GLY A 59 -15.31 8.04 19.39
N SER A 60 -16.04 8.28 18.30
CA SER A 60 -16.28 7.25 17.27
C SER A 60 -15.05 6.91 16.41
N CYS A 61 -14.10 7.83 16.24
CA CYS A 61 -12.82 7.62 15.58
C CYS A 61 -11.83 8.77 15.88
N PRO A 62 -10.51 8.57 15.68
CA PRO A 62 -9.50 9.62 15.84
C PRO A 62 -9.50 10.58 14.64
N TRP A 63 -10.58 11.35 14.48
CA TRP A 63 -10.80 12.25 13.34
C TRP A 63 -9.66 13.27 13.15
N GLN A 64 -8.95 13.64 14.22
CA GLN A 64 -7.83 14.59 14.19
C GLN A 64 -6.69 14.11 13.29
N ARG A 65 -6.55 12.80 13.08
CA ARG A 65 -5.50 12.19 12.24
C ARG A 65 -5.72 12.36 10.73
N VAL A 66 -6.83 12.98 10.33
CA VAL A 66 -7.15 13.24 8.91
C VAL A 66 -6.92 14.70 8.54
N ILE A 67 -5.93 14.93 7.68
CA ILE A 67 -5.49 16.26 7.22
C ILE A 67 -5.65 16.42 5.70
N ASN A 68 -5.33 17.61 5.16
CA ASN A 68 -5.38 17.81 3.71
C ASN A 68 -4.17 17.19 3.00
N ALA A 69 -4.24 17.13 1.67
CA ALA A 69 -3.16 16.54 0.85
C ALA A 69 -1.86 17.35 0.88
N GLN A 70 -1.91 18.60 1.32
CA GLN A 70 -0.75 19.47 1.50
C GLN A 70 -0.06 19.24 2.86
N GLY A 71 -0.51 18.27 3.67
CA GLY A 71 0.07 18.02 4.99
C GLY A 71 -0.31 19.07 6.03
N ARG A 72 -1.41 19.80 5.84
CA ARG A 72 -1.87 20.86 6.74
C ARG A 72 -3.23 20.54 7.33
N VAL A 73 -3.48 21.05 8.53
CA VAL A 73 -4.84 21.11 9.07
C VAL A 73 -5.64 22.09 8.21
N SER A 74 -6.80 21.65 7.70
CA SER A 74 -7.66 22.50 6.89
C SER A 74 -8.20 23.69 7.70
N PRO A 75 -8.30 24.90 7.12
CA PRO A 75 -8.79 26.08 7.83
C PRO A 75 -10.28 25.95 8.16
N ARG A 76 -10.60 25.76 9.45
CA ARG A 76 -11.97 25.60 10.00
C ARG A 76 -11.99 25.96 11.49
N PRO A 77 -13.15 26.20 12.12
CA PRO A 77 -13.23 26.59 13.53
C PRO A 77 -12.49 25.66 14.49
N HIS A 78 -12.53 24.35 14.25
CA HIS A 78 -11.86 23.34 15.10
C HIS A 78 -10.40 23.06 14.70
N ALA A 79 -9.80 23.85 13.79
CA ALA A 79 -8.41 23.65 13.36
C ALA A 79 -7.38 23.77 14.50
N PRO A 80 -7.49 24.72 15.45
CA PRO A 80 -6.57 24.81 16.59
C PRO A 80 -6.62 23.57 17.47
N GLU A 81 -7.82 23.05 17.74
CA GLU A 81 -7.97 21.84 18.57
C GLU A 81 -7.43 20.60 17.86
N GLN A 82 -7.69 20.46 16.56
CA GLN A 82 -7.10 19.37 15.79
C GLN A 82 -5.58 19.38 15.86
N ARG A 83 -4.97 20.56 15.71
CA ARG A 83 -3.53 20.72 15.81
C ARG A 83 -3.02 20.34 17.20
N ARG A 84 -3.66 20.83 18.26
CA ARG A 84 -3.31 20.52 19.66
C ARG A 84 -3.35 19.01 19.93
N LEU A 85 -4.37 18.32 19.45
CA LEU A 85 -4.51 16.87 19.60
C LEU A 85 -3.39 16.13 18.86
N LEU A 86 -3.05 16.54 17.64
CA LEU A 86 -1.94 15.95 16.88
C LEU A 86 -0.58 16.19 17.57
N GLU A 87 -0.34 17.41 18.07
CA GLU A 87 0.88 17.74 18.82
C GLU A 87 0.97 16.92 20.11
N SER A 88 -0.15 16.67 20.80
CA SER A 88 -0.19 15.78 21.97
C SER A 88 0.11 14.31 21.65
N GLU A 89 -0.07 13.90 20.40
CA GLU A 89 0.35 12.59 19.88
C GLU A 89 1.79 12.58 19.33
N GLY A 90 2.53 13.69 19.44
CA GLY A 90 3.93 13.82 19.00
C GLY A 90 4.11 14.23 17.54
N VAL A 91 3.06 14.70 16.86
CA VAL A 91 3.15 15.24 15.49
C VAL A 91 3.66 16.68 15.52
N GLU A 92 4.80 16.91 14.87
CA GLU A 92 5.40 18.25 14.77
C GLU A 92 4.88 18.99 13.53
N PHE A 93 4.73 20.31 13.66
CA PHE A 93 4.34 21.20 12.56
C PHE A 93 5.45 22.24 12.32
N VAL A 94 5.96 22.28 11.09
CA VAL A 94 6.88 23.33 10.60
C VAL A 94 6.12 24.21 9.63
N ASP A 95 6.04 25.51 9.89
CA ASP A 95 5.24 26.48 9.11
C ASP A 95 3.78 26.04 8.87
N GLY A 96 3.20 25.37 9.87
CA GLY A 96 1.83 24.86 9.83
C GLY A 96 1.64 23.60 8.96
N GLN A 97 2.73 22.93 8.58
CA GLN A 97 2.75 21.72 7.77
C GLN A 97 3.41 20.56 8.51
N VAL A 98 2.86 19.37 8.33
CA VAL A 98 3.39 18.09 8.82
C VAL A 98 4.26 17.47 7.74
N ASP A 99 5.42 16.94 8.12
CA ASP A 99 6.22 16.08 7.25
C ASP A 99 5.50 14.74 7.01
N LEU A 100 4.92 14.57 5.82
CA LEU A 100 4.21 13.35 5.44
C LEU A 100 5.15 12.14 5.26
N GLY A 101 6.44 12.35 5.03
CA GLY A 101 7.42 11.26 5.00
C GLY A 101 7.68 10.71 6.40
N ARG A 102 7.74 11.59 7.40
CA ARG A 102 7.94 11.19 8.81
C ARG A 102 6.66 10.70 9.47
N TYR A 103 5.52 11.34 9.25
CA TYR A 103 4.28 11.11 10.00
C TYR A 103 3.14 10.47 9.18
N GLY A 104 3.28 10.38 7.86
CA GLY A 104 2.24 9.83 6.99
C GLY A 104 1.96 8.35 7.25
N TRP A 105 0.70 7.97 7.15
CA TRP A 105 0.22 6.60 7.19
C TRP A 105 -0.37 6.19 5.84
N SER A 106 -0.20 4.91 5.49
CA SER A 106 -0.81 4.31 4.31
C SER A 106 -1.73 3.18 4.74
N PHE A 107 -2.94 3.16 4.17
CA PHE A 107 -3.90 2.06 4.36
C PHE A 107 -3.59 0.83 3.50
N ASP A 108 -2.48 0.87 2.75
CA ASP A 108 -2.03 -0.24 1.90
C ASP A 108 -1.07 -1.15 2.68
N PRO A 109 -1.44 -2.41 2.99
CA PRO A 109 -0.63 -3.30 3.82
C PRO A 109 0.43 -4.09 3.04
N GLY A 110 0.86 -3.65 1.85
CA GLY A 110 1.88 -4.40 1.11
C GLY A 110 2.54 -3.59 0.01
N PHE A 111 3.87 -3.77 -0.08
CA PHE A 111 4.77 -3.40 -1.18
C PHE A 111 4.20 -2.38 -2.17
N ALA A 112 4.72 -1.15 -2.11
CA ALA A 112 4.46 -0.15 -3.15
C ALA A 112 4.96 -0.70 -4.49
N ASP A 113 4.04 -1.28 -5.27
CA ASP A 113 4.34 -1.96 -6.52
C ASP A 113 4.64 -0.95 -7.63
N HIS A 114 5.81 -0.32 -7.53
CA HIS A 114 6.33 0.59 -8.54
C HIS A 114 6.68 -0.13 -9.85
N PHE A 115 6.77 -1.46 -9.84
CA PHE A 115 7.24 -2.28 -10.96
C PHE A 115 6.13 -3.02 -11.70
N GLY A 116 4.93 -3.11 -11.14
CA GLY A 116 3.76 -3.72 -11.79
C GLY A 116 3.24 -2.86 -12.94
N ALA A 117 3.15 -1.55 -12.73
CA ALA A 117 2.81 -0.57 -13.76
C ALA A 117 4.00 -0.43 -14.74
N GLY A 118 3.92 -1.12 -15.88
CA GLY A 118 5.01 -1.15 -16.87
C GLY A 118 5.81 -2.46 -16.89
N ALA A 119 5.36 -3.51 -16.19
CA ALA A 119 5.99 -4.82 -16.24
C ALA A 119 6.20 -5.36 -17.69
N ASP A 120 5.30 -5.03 -18.63
CA ASP A 120 5.46 -5.39 -20.06
C ASP A 120 6.61 -4.61 -20.73
N PHE A 121 6.76 -3.33 -20.40
CA PHE A 121 7.86 -2.51 -20.90
C PHE A 121 9.19 -3.02 -20.32
N TYR A 122 9.25 -3.26 -19.01
CA TYR A 122 10.45 -3.77 -18.37
C TYR A 122 10.88 -5.14 -18.93
N ALA A 123 9.92 -6.05 -19.12
CA ALA A 123 10.15 -7.35 -19.74
C ALA A 123 10.73 -7.24 -21.16
N LYS A 124 10.32 -6.21 -21.92
CA LYS A 124 10.74 -6.00 -23.31
C LYS A 124 12.14 -5.38 -23.43
N PHE A 125 12.58 -4.57 -22.47
CA PHE A 125 13.84 -3.81 -22.57
C PHE A 125 15.00 -4.35 -21.76
N ARG A 126 14.77 -5.23 -20.77
CA ARG A 126 15.87 -5.77 -19.99
C ARG A 126 16.74 -6.74 -20.83
N PRO A 127 18.06 -6.77 -20.61
CA PRO A 127 18.96 -7.69 -21.30
C PRO A 127 18.56 -9.15 -21.09
N HIS A 128 18.81 -9.99 -22.10
CA HIS A 128 18.71 -11.44 -21.94
C HIS A 128 20.01 -11.97 -21.31
N TYR A 129 19.86 -12.82 -20.30
CA TYR A 129 20.99 -13.54 -19.73
C TYR A 129 21.43 -14.68 -20.66
N PRO A 130 22.73 -14.80 -20.98
CA PRO A 130 23.23 -15.93 -21.74
C PRO A 130 23.17 -17.22 -20.91
N ASP A 131 22.99 -18.36 -21.57
CA ASP A 131 22.92 -19.66 -20.88
C ASP A 131 24.21 -19.99 -20.12
N SER A 132 25.37 -19.54 -20.63
CA SER A 132 26.68 -19.70 -20.01
C SER A 132 26.80 -19.06 -18.63
N LEU A 133 26.02 -18.02 -18.34
CA LEU A 133 25.97 -17.43 -17.00
C LEU A 133 25.40 -18.44 -15.99
N PHE A 134 24.31 -19.11 -16.34
CA PHE A 134 23.66 -20.08 -15.46
C PHE A 134 24.47 -21.37 -15.32
N GLN A 135 25.13 -21.79 -16.40
CA GLN A 135 26.08 -22.89 -16.35
C GLN A 135 27.21 -22.59 -15.35
N TRP A 136 27.83 -21.41 -15.46
CA TRP A 136 28.90 -21.00 -14.54
C TRP A 136 28.44 -20.97 -13.09
N LEU A 137 27.22 -20.48 -12.81
CA LEU A 137 26.63 -20.53 -11.46
C LEU A 137 26.45 -21.98 -10.96
N ALA A 138 26.05 -22.91 -11.82
CA ALA A 138 25.91 -24.32 -11.46
C ALA A 138 27.26 -24.98 -11.14
N GLU A 139 28.31 -24.61 -11.88
CA GLU A 139 29.68 -25.09 -11.63
C GLU A 139 30.22 -24.62 -10.27
N LEU A 140 29.84 -23.43 -9.80
CA LEU A 140 30.22 -22.91 -8.47
C LEU A 140 29.48 -23.59 -7.32
N CYS A 141 28.35 -24.26 -7.58
CA CYS A 141 27.49 -24.85 -6.57
C CYS A 141 27.27 -26.35 -6.82
N PRO A 142 28.34 -27.17 -6.83
CA PRO A 142 28.22 -28.59 -7.13
C PRO A 142 27.30 -29.29 -6.12
N GLY A 143 26.33 -30.04 -6.63
CA GLY A 143 25.38 -30.80 -5.81
C GLY A 143 24.20 -30.01 -5.26
N ALA A 144 24.08 -28.70 -5.53
CA ALA A 144 22.93 -27.90 -5.11
C ALA A 144 21.63 -28.43 -5.72
N GLN A 145 20.69 -28.83 -4.86
CA GLN A 145 19.40 -29.39 -5.27
C GLN A 145 18.31 -28.34 -5.46
N CYS A 146 18.51 -27.15 -4.89
CA CYS A 146 17.54 -26.07 -4.90
C CYS A 146 18.27 -24.72 -4.92
N VAL A 147 17.79 -23.79 -5.76
CA VAL A 147 18.27 -22.41 -5.80
C VAL A 147 17.12 -21.44 -5.61
N TRP A 148 17.43 -20.26 -5.08
CA TRP A 148 16.46 -19.20 -4.85
C TRP A 148 16.74 -18.01 -5.78
N ASP A 149 15.74 -17.63 -6.57
CA ASP A 149 15.71 -16.41 -7.36
C ASP A 149 14.91 -15.33 -6.60
N CYS A 150 15.62 -14.44 -5.92
CA CYS A 150 15.03 -13.35 -5.15
C CYS A 150 14.72 -12.16 -6.06
N ALA A 151 13.53 -11.55 -5.90
CA ALA A 151 13.00 -10.50 -6.78
C ALA A 151 12.99 -10.95 -8.26
N THR A 152 12.36 -12.10 -8.51
CA THR A 152 12.39 -12.78 -9.82
C THR A 152 11.72 -11.96 -10.94
N GLY A 153 10.91 -10.96 -10.60
CA GLY A 153 10.08 -10.23 -11.55
C GLY A 153 9.15 -11.20 -12.29
N ASN A 154 9.25 -11.24 -13.61
CA ASN A 154 8.51 -12.15 -14.47
C ASN A 154 9.24 -13.50 -14.74
N GLY A 155 10.28 -13.87 -13.98
CA GLY A 155 10.82 -15.23 -14.02
C GLY A 155 11.88 -15.58 -15.06
N GLN A 156 12.47 -14.63 -15.81
CA GLN A 156 13.50 -14.98 -16.81
C GLN A 156 14.74 -15.63 -16.21
N ALA A 157 15.25 -15.10 -15.10
CA ALA A 157 16.40 -15.70 -14.41
C ALA A 157 16.01 -17.07 -13.82
N ALA A 158 14.85 -17.17 -13.18
CA ALA A 158 14.30 -18.43 -12.68
C ALA A 158 14.24 -19.53 -13.75
N VAL A 159 13.78 -19.21 -14.98
CA VAL A 159 13.76 -20.17 -16.10
C VAL A 159 15.18 -20.56 -16.53
N GLY A 160 16.11 -19.61 -16.59
CA GLY A 160 17.52 -19.89 -16.88
C GLY A 160 18.14 -20.85 -15.86
N LEU A 161 17.93 -20.56 -14.57
CA LEU A 161 18.38 -21.40 -13.46
C LEU A 161 17.74 -22.82 -13.53
N ALA A 162 16.47 -22.93 -13.86
CA ALA A 162 15.74 -24.21 -13.91
C ALA A 162 16.24 -25.19 -14.99
N ARG A 163 17.07 -24.73 -15.93
CA ARG A 163 17.75 -25.61 -16.89
C ARG A 163 18.93 -26.35 -16.27
N HIS A 164 19.58 -25.73 -15.28
CA HIS A 164 20.81 -26.22 -14.66
C HIS A 164 20.60 -26.78 -13.25
N PHE A 165 19.55 -26.35 -12.55
CA PHE A 165 19.23 -26.80 -11.20
C PHE A 165 17.96 -27.68 -11.14
N PRO A 166 17.88 -28.67 -10.24
CA PRO A 166 16.72 -29.54 -10.11
C PRO A 166 15.45 -28.81 -9.66
N ARG A 167 15.60 -27.74 -8.88
CA ARG A 167 14.50 -26.92 -8.36
C ARG A 167 14.90 -25.47 -8.23
N VAL A 168 13.98 -24.57 -8.59
CA VAL A 168 14.08 -23.13 -8.37
C VAL A 168 12.88 -22.67 -7.56
N ILE A 169 13.13 -21.96 -6.46
CA ILE A 169 12.13 -21.17 -5.77
C ILE A 169 12.32 -19.73 -6.26
N ALA A 170 11.27 -19.10 -6.76
CA ALA A 170 11.35 -17.76 -7.34
C ALA A 170 10.37 -16.84 -6.63
N THR A 171 10.86 -15.82 -5.94
CA THR A 171 10.01 -14.96 -5.09
C THR A 171 9.94 -13.54 -5.61
N GLU A 172 8.75 -12.96 -5.59
CA GLU A 172 8.50 -11.58 -6.04
C GLU A 172 7.37 -10.94 -5.23
N PRO A 173 7.56 -9.73 -4.66
CA PRO A 173 6.48 -9.01 -3.97
C PRO A 173 5.30 -8.61 -4.87
N SER A 174 5.56 -8.30 -6.15
CA SER A 174 4.54 -7.91 -7.13
C SER A 174 3.77 -9.11 -7.71
N GLN A 175 2.48 -9.21 -7.38
CA GLN A 175 1.58 -10.19 -7.99
C GLN A 175 1.46 -10.00 -9.51
N ALA A 176 1.55 -8.76 -10.00
CA ALA A 176 1.44 -8.43 -11.41
C ALA A 176 2.64 -8.92 -12.23
N GLN A 177 3.84 -8.91 -11.64
CA GLN A 177 5.05 -9.49 -12.23
C GLN A 177 4.96 -11.03 -12.27
N LEU A 178 4.55 -11.66 -11.16
CA LEU A 178 4.37 -13.12 -11.10
C LEU A 178 3.33 -13.64 -12.10
N ALA A 179 2.23 -12.90 -12.31
CA ALA A 179 1.20 -13.27 -13.28
C ALA A 179 1.73 -13.33 -14.73
N LYS A 180 2.86 -12.68 -15.02
CA LYS A 180 3.51 -12.68 -16.34
C LYS A 180 4.62 -13.73 -16.44
N ALA A 181 4.93 -14.42 -15.35
CA ALA A 181 5.98 -15.39 -15.34
C ALA A 181 5.57 -16.65 -16.11
N PRO A 182 6.40 -17.16 -17.03
CA PRO A 182 6.09 -18.36 -17.77
C PRO A 182 6.10 -19.56 -16.82
N ALA A 183 5.10 -20.43 -16.95
CA ALA A 183 5.09 -21.71 -16.26
C ALA A 183 6.29 -22.56 -16.70
N TYR A 184 7.02 -23.11 -15.73
CA TYR A 184 8.16 -23.98 -16.00
C TYR A 184 8.21 -25.11 -14.97
N PRO A 185 8.38 -26.40 -15.36
CA PRO A 185 8.17 -27.55 -14.45
C PRO A 185 9.01 -27.56 -13.17
N ARG A 186 10.18 -26.90 -13.19
CA ARG A 186 11.12 -26.86 -12.06
C ARG A 186 11.13 -25.53 -11.31
N VAL A 187 10.26 -24.58 -11.68
CA VAL A 187 10.17 -23.27 -11.02
C VAL A 187 8.90 -23.20 -10.19
N VAL A 188 9.07 -22.86 -8.91
CA VAL A 188 7.97 -22.56 -8.00
C VAL A 188 7.96 -21.05 -7.74
N TYR A 189 7.00 -20.36 -8.33
CA TYR A 189 6.78 -18.94 -8.09
C TYR A 189 6.00 -18.72 -6.80
N GLN A 190 6.47 -17.80 -5.96
CA GLN A 190 5.83 -17.46 -4.69
C GLN A 190 5.83 -15.96 -4.49
N ARG A 191 4.73 -15.43 -3.94
CA ARG A 191 4.70 -14.03 -3.52
C ARG A 191 5.51 -13.90 -2.23
N ALA A 192 6.52 -13.03 -2.22
CA ALA A 192 7.22 -12.68 -0.99
C ALA A 192 6.32 -11.81 -0.12
N ALA A 193 6.31 -12.06 1.20
CA ALA A 193 5.80 -11.09 2.16
C ALA A 193 6.72 -9.86 2.17
N ALA A 194 6.14 -8.67 2.30
CA ALA A 194 6.87 -7.42 2.44
C ALA A 194 7.49 -7.29 3.84
#